data_AF-A0A378AXT8-F1
#
_entry.id   AF-A0A378AXT8-F1
#
_cell.length_a   1.000
_cell.length_b   1.000
_cell.length_c   1.000
_cell.angle_alpha   90.00
_cell.angle_beta   90.00
_cell.angle_gamma   90.00
#
_symmetry.space_group_name_H-M   'P 1'
#
loop_
_entity.id
_entity.type
_entity.pdbx_description
1 polymer ?
#
loop_
_entity_poly.entity_id
_entity_poly.type
_entity_poly.pdbx_seq_one_letter_code
_entity_poly.pdbx_strand_id
1 'polypeptide(L)'
;MSLKLKTMTLHVVIAGCMSMAFYAQADVKIGVAGPFTGPNATYGAQYWKGASQAVADINAAGGIKGEKIVLVQGDDACEPKQAVAVANRLVDEAKVSAVVGHFCSSSTMPASEVYDEAGILTITPGSTNPQITERGMKDLFRMCGP
;
A
#
# COMPACT_ATOMS: atom_id res chain seq x y z
N MET A 1 45.07 -17.27 43.41
CA MET A 1 43.83 -17.86 42.86
C MET A 1 42.81 -16.80 42.40
N SER A 2 43.26 -15.61 41.96
CA SER A 2 42.36 -14.44 41.73
C SER A 2 42.31 -13.90 40.30
N LEU A 3 43.07 -14.49 39.36
CA LEU A 3 43.09 -14.03 37.96
C LEU A 3 42.01 -14.69 37.08
N LYS A 4 41.57 -15.92 37.37
CA LYS A 4 40.55 -16.62 36.56
C LYS A 4 39.13 -16.08 36.73
N LEU A 5 38.83 -15.40 37.84
CA LEU A 5 37.48 -14.93 38.16
C LEU A 5 37.12 -13.62 37.43
N LYS A 6 38.09 -12.74 37.16
CA LYS A 6 37.88 -11.49 36.40
C LYS A 6 37.69 -11.70 34.89
N THR A 7 38.31 -12.73 34.32
CA THR A 7 38.17 -13.04 32.89
C THR A 7 36.82 -13.67 32.55
N MET A 8 36.14 -14.26 33.55
CA MET A 8 34.86 -14.94 33.37
C MET A 8 33.67 -13.97 33.31
N THR A 9 33.79 -12.78 33.91
CA THR A 9 32.74 -11.74 33.86
C THR A 9 32.68 -11.02 32.50
N LEU A 10 33.80 -10.99 31.76
CA LEU A 10 33.89 -10.28 30.47
C LEU A 10 33.24 -11.06 29.31
N HIS A 11 33.17 -12.39 29.40
CA HIS A 11 32.55 -13.24 28.37
C HIS A 11 31.02 -13.28 28.46
N VAL A 12 30.45 -13.03 29.64
CA VAL A 12 28.98 -13.04 29.85
C VAL A 12 28.31 -11.78 29.31
N VAL A 13 29.02 -10.65 29.26
CA VAL A 13 28.46 -9.39 28.73
C VAL A 13 28.36 -9.41 27.19
N ILE A 14 29.27 -10.11 26.51
CA ILE A 14 29.27 -10.18 25.03
C ILE A 14 28.20 -11.16 24.51
N ALA A 15 27.87 -12.21 25.27
CA ALA A 15 26.84 -13.17 24.88
C ALA A 15 25.39 -12.65 25.05
N GLY A 16 25.17 -11.61 25.87
CA GLY A 16 23.85 -11.02 26.11
C GLY A 16 23.35 -10.04 25.04
N CYS A 17 24.23 -9.57 24.15
CA CYS A 17 23.88 -8.51 23.16
C CYS A 17 23.43 -9.05 21.79
N MET A 18 23.48 -10.36 21.55
CA MET A 18 23.28 -10.92 20.20
C MET A 18 21.83 -11.35 19.88
N SER A 19 20.88 -11.11 20.78
CA SER A 19 19.47 -11.50 20.61
C SER A 19 18.52 -10.34 20.24
N MET A 20 19.04 -9.16 19.86
CA MET A 20 18.22 -8.21 19.11
C MET A 20 18.02 -8.76 17.70
N ALA A 21 16.93 -9.50 17.51
CA ALA A 21 16.41 -9.82 16.20
C ALA A 21 16.26 -8.50 15.42
N PHE A 22 17.13 -8.29 14.43
CA PHE A 22 16.94 -7.23 13.45
C PHE A 22 15.69 -7.62 12.65
N TYR A 23 14.55 -7.03 12.99
CA TYR A 23 13.40 -7.03 12.09
C TYR A 23 13.85 -6.33 10.82
N ALA A 24 13.93 -7.08 9.72
CA ALA A 24 14.14 -6.51 8.41
C ALA A 24 12.94 -5.60 8.12
N GLN A 25 13.14 -4.30 8.25
CA GLN A 25 12.13 -3.31 7.89
C GLN A 25 12.04 -3.23 6.37
N ALA A 26 10.98 -3.81 5.79
CA ALA A 26 10.63 -3.56 4.41
C ALA A 26 9.61 -2.41 4.34
N ASP A 27 9.61 -1.63 3.28
CA ASP A 27 8.60 -0.58 3.08
C ASP A 27 7.24 -1.21 2.72
N VAL A 28 6.17 -0.72 3.33
CA VAL A 28 4.79 -1.07 2.97
C VAL A 28 4.38 -0.24 1.76
N LYS A 29 4.25 -0.88 0.60
CA LYS A 29 3.88 -0.19 -0.63
C LYS A 29 2.37 -0.10 -0.79
N ILE A 30 1.84 1.10 -1.01
CA ILE A 30 0.42 1.32 -1.26
C ILE A 30 0.25 1.94 -2.65
N GLY A 31 -0.54 1.29 -3.50
CA GLY A 31 -0.90 1.81 -4.81
C GLY A 31 -1.91 2.95 -4.67
N VAL A 32 -1.71 4.06 -5.37
CA VAL A 32 -2.71 5.10 -5.55
C VAL A 32 -3.05 5.14 -7.03
N ALA A 33 -4.19 4.58 -7.39
CA ALA A 33 -4.62 4.45 -8.77
C ALA A 33 -5.76 5.43 -9.10
N GLY A 34 -5.64 6.14 -10.21
CA GLY A 34 -6.63 7.11 -10.66
C GLY A 34 -6.15 7.95 -11.84
N PRO A 35 -6.97 8.90 -12.31
CA PRO A 35 -6.65 9.72 -13.47
C PRO A 35 -5.68 10.81 -13.04
N PHE A 36 -4.39 10.61 -13.22
CA PHE A 36 -3.38 11.64 -13.00
C PHE A 36 -3.12 12.47 -14.25
N THR A 37 -3.55 11.97 -15.40
CA THR A 37 -3.61 12.72 -16.65
C THR A 37 -5.03 12.72 -17.24
N GLY A 38 -5.21 13.47 -18.33
CA GLY A 38 -6.49 13.60 -19.01
C GLY A 38 -7.48 14.55 -18.33
N PRO A 39 -8.75 14.55 -18.78
CA PRO A 39 -9.76 15.52 -18.32
C PRO A 39 -10.08 15.45 -16.83
N ASN A 40 -9.87 14.29 -16.21
CA ASN A 40 -10.16 14.03 -14.80
C ASN A 40 -8.92 14.18 -13.89
N ALA A 41 -7.79 14.70 -14.41
CA ALA A 41 -6.52 14.83 -13.69
C ALA A 41 -6.63 15.50 -12.31
N THR A 42 -7.56 16.45 -12.17
CA THR A 42 -7.83 17.14 -10.91
C THR A 42 -8.22 16.19 -9.78
N TYR A 43 -8.95 15.09 -10.08
CA TYR A 43 -9.31 14.09 -9.08
C TYR A 43 -8.13 13.21 -8.68
N GLY A 44 -7.28 12.81 -9.64
CA GLY A 44 -6.03 12.12 -9.32
C GLY A 44 -5.13 12.98 -8.44
N ALA A 45 -4.98 14.27 -8.75
CA ALA A 45 -4.21 15.18 -7.90
C ALA A 45 -4.75 15.26 -6.46
N GLN A 46 -6.08 15.21 -6.27
CA GLN A 46 -6.69 15.16 -4.94
C GLN A 46 -6.39 13.83 -4.23
N TYR A 47 -6.48 12.69 -4.92
CA TYR A 47 -6.11 11.38 -4.37
C TYR A 47 -4.66 11.38 -3.90
N TRP A 48 -3.73 11.86 -4.74
CA TRP A 48 -2.32 11.92 -4.39
C TRP A 48 -2.07 12.81 -3.18
N LYS A 49 -2.67 14.00 -3.15
CA LYS A 49 -2.52 14.94 -2.04
C LYS A 49 -3.02 14.35 -0.72
N GLY A 50 -4.20 13.73 -0.72
CA GLY A 50 -4.77 13.10 0.47
C GLY A 50 -3.93 11.92 0.96
N ALA A 51 -3.57 11.01 0.04
CA ALA A 51 -2.76 9.84 0.37
C ALA A 51 -1.37 10.24 0.87
N SER A 52 -0.69 11.18 0.20
CA SER A 52 0.65 11.62 0.59
C SER A 52 0.67 12.31 1.96
N GLN A 53 -0.33 13.13 2.26
CA GLN A 53 -0.46 13.72 3.60
C GLN A 53 -0.68 12.65 4.67
N ALA A 54 -1.62 11.72 4.45
CA ALA A 54 -1.88 10.64 5.40
C ALA A 54 -0.63 9.77 5.64
N VAL A 55 0.10 9.43 4.58
CA VAL A 55 1.35 8.68 4.68
C VAL A 55 2.44 9.46 5.40
N ALA A 56 2.56 10.77 5.16
CA ALA A 56 3.52 11.61 5.87
C ALA A 56 3.24 11.59 7.38
N ASP A 57 1.98 11.75 7.78
CA ASP A 57 1.57 11.75 9.19
C ASP A 57 1.82 10.37 9.84
N ILE A 58 1.45 9.27 9.18
CA ILE A 58 1.67 7.90 9.68
C ILE A 58 3.16 7.60 9.79
N ASN A 59 3.95 7.96 8.79
CA ASN A 59 5.39 7.76 8.80
C ASN A 59 6.08 8.61 9.86
N ALA A 60 5.62 9.84 10.12
CA ALA A 60 6.12 10.68 11.20
C ALA A 60 5.80 10.07 12.59
N ALA A 61 4.67 9.39 12.72
CA ALA A 61 4.28 8.66 13.93
C ALA A 61 5.00 7.31 14.13
N GLY A 62 5.95 6.95 13.26
CA GLY A 62 6.74 5.72 13.37
C GLY A 62 6.36 4.63 12.36
N GLY A 63 5.42 4.87 11.45
CA GLY A 63 5.02 3.91 10.42
C GLY A 63 4.07 2.81 10.93
N ILE A 64 3.83 1.80 10.08
CA ILE A 64 2.99 0.64 10.42
C ILE A 64 3.89 -0.44 10.99
N LYS A 65 3.73 -0.76 12.29
CA LYS A 65 4.60 -1.73 12.99
C LYS A 65 6.09 -1.41 12.83
N GLY A 66 6.42 -0.12 12.76
CA GLY A 66 7.76 0.40 12.49
C GLY A 66 8.03 0.69 11.00
N GLU A 67 7.41 -0.04 10.07
CA GLU A 67 7.68 0.05 8.63
C GLU A 67 7.12 1.31 7.99
N LYS A 68 7.89 1.94 7.10
CA LYS A 68 7.45 3.14 6.39
C LYS A 68 6.52 2.76 5.25
N ILE A 69 5.51 3.59 5.03
CA ILE A 69 4.65 3.48 3.86
C ILE A 69 5.30 4.23 2.70
N VAL A 70 5.33 3.61 1.53
CA VAL A 70 5.73 4.22 0.26
C VAL A 70 4.57 4.16 -0.73
N LEU A 71 4.21 5.31 -1.28
CA LEU A 71 3.13 5.39 -2.28
C LEU A 71 3.67 5.07 -3.68
N VAL A 72 2.89 4.30 -4.43
CA VAL A 72 3.14 4.01 -5.84
C VAL A 72 1.99 4.54 -6.68
N GLN A 73 2.27 5.54 -7.50
CA GLN A 73 1.27 6.16 -8.36
C GLN A 73 0.92 5.26 -9.56
N GLY A 74 -0.36 5.16 -9.91
CA GLY A 74 -0.85 4.44 -11.10
C GLY A 74 -1.83 5.28 -11.90
N ASP A 75 -1.37 5.86 -13.01
CA ASP A 75 -2.21 6.68 -13.88
C ASP A 75 -3.03 5.83 -14.84
N ASP A 76 -4.34 5.81 -14.61
CA ASP A 76 -5.30 5.10 -15.45
C ASP A 76 -5.98 6.00 -16.49
N ALA A 77 -5.79 7.33 -16.42
CA ALA A 77 -6.47 8.33 -17.24
C ALA A 77 -8.01 8.17 -17.34
N CYS A 78 -8.66 7.46 -16.40
CA CYS A 78 -10.05 7.00 -16.50
C CYS A 78 -10.35 6.13 -17.74
N GLU A 79 -9.35 5.44 -18.29
CA GLU A 79 -9.49 4.56 -19.43
C GLU A 79 -9.47 3.08 -18.96
N PRO A 80 -10.47 2.26 -19.32
CA PRO A 80 -10.59 0.89 -18.83
C PRO A 80 -9.38 -0.02 -19.11
N LYS A 81 -8.81 0.00 -20.32
CA LYS A 81 -7.67 -0.86 -20.67
C LYS A 81 -6.41 -0.44 -19.92
N GLN A 82 -6.18 0.86 -19.82
CA GLN A 82 -5.07 1.42 -19.05
C GLN A 82 -5.21 1.10 -17.56
N ALA A 83 -6.43 1.12 -17.01
CA ALA A 83 -6.69 0.72 -15.64
C ALA A 83 -6.28 -0.73 -15.36
N VAL A 84 -6.57 -1.66 -16.28
CA VAL A 84 -6.11 -3.06 -16.19
C VAL A 84 -4.59 -3.13 -16.24
N ALA A 85 -3.92 -2.40 -17.14
CA ALA A 85 -2.46 -2.37 -17.22
C ALA A 85 -1.83 -1.81 -15.92
N VAL A 86 -2.42 -0.75 -15.37
CA VAL A 86 -2.01 -0.16 -14.08
C VAL A 86 -2.16 -1.18 -12.96
N ALA A 87 -3.29 -1.89 -12.91
CA ALA A 87 -3.55 -2.89 -11.88
C ALA A 87 -2.50 -4.01 -11.91
N ASN A 88 -2.24 -4.59 -13.08
CA ASN A 88 -1.20 -5.62 -13.26
C ASN A 88 0.18 -5.10 -12.82
N ARG A 89 0.56 -3.89 -13.24
CA ARG A 89 1.85 -3.29 -12.84
C ARG A 89 1.96 -3.09 -11.32
N LEU A 90 0.88 -2.65 -10.67
CA LEU A 90 0.86 -2.45 -9.22
C LEU A 90 1.00 -3.78 -8.47
N VAL A 91 0.36 -4.83 -8.95
CA VAL A 91 0.43 -6.19 -8.40
C VAL A 91 1.79 -6.83 -8.65
N ASP A 92 2.19 -6.96 -9.91
CA ASP A 92 3.29 -7.84 -10.32
C ASP A 92 4.66 -7.18 -10.13
N GLU A 93 4.80 -5.94 -10.59
CA GLU A 93 6.06 -5.19 -10.59
C GLU A 93 6.26 -4.43 -9.28
N ALA A 94 5.28 -3.59 -8.92
CA ALA A 94 5.41 -2.75 -7.74
C ALA A 94 5.24 -3.55 -6.45
N LYS A 95 4.48 -4.66 -6.49
CA LYS A 95 4.18 -5.53 -5.35
C LYS A 95 3.56 -4.75 -4.19
N VAL A 96 2.51 -3.98 -4.51
CA VAL A 96 1.77 -3.21 -3.49
C VAL A 96 1.03 -4.15 -2.55
N SER A 97 0.89 -3.74 -1.29
CA SER A 97 0.13 -4.46 -0.27
C SER A 97 -1.37 -4.16 -0.32
N ALA A 98 -1.75 -2.99 -0.84
CA ALA A 98 -3.13 -2.57 -1.04
C ALA A 98 -3.20 -1.43 -2.07
N VAL A 99 -4.40 -1.16 -2.57
CA VAL A 99 -4.67 -0.08 -3.54
C VAL A 99 -5.75 0.86 -3.01
N VAL A 100 -5.48 2.16 -3.12
CA VAL A 100 -6.48 3.24 -3.02
C VAL A 100 -6.78 3.72 -4.43
N GLY A 101 -7.97 3.39 -4.93
CA GLY A 101 -8.35 3.62 -6.32
C GLY A 101 -9.38 2.60 -6.80
N HIS A 102 -9.88 2.68 -8.03
CA HIS A 102 -9.67 3.76 -8.99
C HIS A 102 -10.71 4.89 -8.76
N PHE A 103 -10.69 5.97 -9.55
CA PHE A 103 -11.70 7.03 -9.47
C PHE A 103 -12.92 6.70 -10.33
N CYS A 104 -12.73 6.49 -11.63
CA CYS A 104 -13.83 6.23 -12.56
C CYS A 104 -14.38 4.81 -12.40
N SER A 105 -15.71 4.67 -12.30
CA SER A 105 -16.36 3.35 -12.22
C SER A 105 -16.02 2.44 -13.40
N SER A 106 -15.84 3.02 -14.60
CA SER A 106 -15.40 2.32 -15.81
C SER A 106 -14.00 1.73 -15.71
N SER A 107 -13.12 2.35 -14.93
CA SER A 107 -11.75 1.88 -14.67
C SER A 107 -11.72 0.89 -13.51
N THR A 108 -12.45 1.18 -12.43
CA THR A 108 -12.52 0.30 -11.25
C THR A 108 -13.08 -1.08 -11.59
N MET A 109 -14.10 -1.15 -12.45
CA MET A 109 -14.79 -2.41 -12.75
C MET A 109 -13.84 -3.52 -13.25
N PRO A 110 -13.04 -3.31 -14.32
CA PRO A 110 -12.09 -4.32 -14.77
C PRO A 110 -10.80 -4.37 -13.92
N ALA A 111 -10.33 -3.25 -13.36
CA ALA A 111 -9.11 -3.25 -12.55
C ALA A 111 -9.29 -4.06 -11.25
N SER A 112 -10.48 -4.03 -10.64
CA SER A 112 -10.76 -4.79 -9.43
C SER A 112 -10.73 -6.30 -9.63
N GLU A 113 -10.96 -6.80 -10.85
CA GLU A 113 -10.86 -8.23 -11.14
C GLU A 113 -9.40 -8.70 -11.00
N VAL A 114 -8.45 -7.90 -11.49
CA VAL A 114 -7.01 -8.16 -11.32
C VAL A 114 -6.62 -8.15 -9.83
N TYR A 115 -7.14 -7.20 -9.06
CA TYR A 115 -6.84 -7.13 -7.62
C TYR A 115 -7.48 -8.29 -6.85
N ASP A 116 -8.71 -8.68 -7.17
CA ASP A 116 -9.41 -9.80 -6.52
C ASP A 116 -8.70 -11.13 -6.81
N GLU A 117 -8.30 -11.38 -8.06
CA GLU A 117 -7.50 -12.55 -8.44
C GLU A 117 -6.14 -12.61 -7.72
N ALA A 118 -5.52 -11.44 -7.48
CA ALA A 118 -4.25 -11.32 -6.79
C ALA A 118 -4.37 -11.29 -5.25
N GLY A 119 -5.59 -11.25 -4.70
CA GLY A 119 -5.83 -11.10 -3.26
C GLY A 119 -5.37 -9.74 -2.70
N ILE A 120 -5.42 -8.69 -3.51
CA ILE A 120 -5.03 -7.32 -3.13
C ILE A 120 -6.26 -6.53 -2.68
N LEU A 121 -6.23 -6.12 -1.41
CA LEU A 121 -7.21 -5.20 -0.84
C LEU A 121 -7.25 -3.90 -1.64
N THR A 122 -8.44 -3.54 -2.11
CA THR A 122 -8.69 -2.32 -2.86
C THR A 122 -9.84 -1.54 -2.26
N ILE A 123 -9.62 -0.24 -2.05
CA ILE A 123 -10.65 0.71 -1.64
C ILE A 123 -10.76 1.84 -2.66
N THR A 124 -11.95 2.05 -3.22
CA THR A 124 -12.20 3.18 -4.13
C THR A 124 -12.87 4.35 -3.41
N PRO A 125 -12.26 5.55 -3.41
CA PRO A 125 -12.89 6.74 -2.85
C PRO A 125 -13.99 7.38 -3.71
N GLY A 126 -14.08 7.04 -5.00
CA GLY A 126 -14.81 7.86 -5.98
C GLY A 126 -15.69 7.11 -6.98
N SER A 127 -15.61 5.78 -7.04
CA SER A 127 -16.43 5.01 -7.99
C SER A 127 -17.82 4.71 -7.46
N THR A 128 -18.83 5.34 -8.06
CA THR A 128 -20.22 5.35 -7.57
C THR A 128 -21.10 4.22 -8.09
N ASN A 129 -20.69 3.42 -9.08
CA ASN A 129 -21.52 2.33 -9.61
C ASN A 129 -21.69 1.19 -8.59
N PRO A 130 -22.91 0.90 -8.08
CA PRO A 130 -23.16 -0.08 -7.01
C PRO A 130 -22.64 -1.48 -7.35
N GLN A 131 -22.65 -1.85 -8.64
CA GLN A 131 -22.17 -3.14 -9.11
C GLN A 131 -20.71 -3.43 -8.71
N ILE A 132 -19.90 -2.39 -8.45
CA ILE A 132 -18.52 -2.55 -7.99
C ILE A 132 -18.46 -3.45 -6.76
N THR A 133 -19.30 -3.23 -5.76
CA THR A 133 -19.34 -3.99 -4.49
C THR A 133 -20.39 -5.09 -4.46
N GLU A 134 -21.33 -5.12 -5.40
CA GLU A 134 -22.38 -6.17 -5.48
C GLU A 134 -21.90 -7.46 -6.16
N ARG A 135 -20.69 -7.48 -6.73
CA ARG A 135 -20.09 -8.65 -7.38
C ARG A 135 -19.56 -9.73 -6.42
N GLY A 136 -19.64 -9.52 -5.11
CA GLY A 136 -19.24 -10.52 -4.11
C GLY A 136 -17.73 -10.64 -3.87
N MET A 137 -16.94 -9.67 -4.35
CA MET A 137 -15.50 -9.57 -4.06
C MET A 137 -15.29 -9.22 -2.58
N LYS A 138 -14.43 -9.98 -1.89
CA LYS A 138 -14.25 -9.86 -0.42
C LYS A 138 -13.38 -8.68 -0.04
N ASP A 139 -12.39 -8.38 -0.85
CA ASP A 139 -11.34 -7.41 -0.58
C ASP A 139 -11.52 -6.12 -1.42
N LEU A 140 -12.77 -5.80 -1.77
CA LEU A 140 -13.14 -4.61 -2.53
C LEU A 140 -14.15 -3.76 -1.75
N PHE A 141 -13.75 -2.53 -1.43
CA PHE A 141 -14.54 -1.58 -0.67
C PHE A 141 -14.74 -0.26 -1.40
N ARG A 142 -15.84 0.43 -1.10
CA ARG A 142 -16.14 1.77 -1.59
C ARG A 142 -16.33 2.72 -0.42
N MET A 143 -15.80 3.94 -0.53
CA MET A 143 -16.09 5.02 0.45
C MET A 143 -17.29 5.86 0.06
N CYS A 144 -17.58 5.98 -1.24
CA CYS A 144 -18.67 6.82 -1.73
C CYS A 144 -20.00 6.06 -1.74
N GLY A 145 -21.06 6.78 -1.33
CA GLY A 145 -22.44 6.30 -1.46
C GLY A 145 -22.86 6.10 -2.92
N PRO A 146 -24.02 5.44 -3.14
CA PRO A 146 -24.63 5.36 -4.47
C PRO A 146 -25.02 6.75 -5.01
#